data_AF-A0A7V3NIL2-F1
#
_entry.id   AF-A0A7V3NIL2-F1
#
_cell.length_a   1.000
_cell.length_b   1.000
_cell.length_c   1.000
_cell.angle_alpha   90.00
_cell.angle_beta   90.00
_cell.angle_gamma   90.00
#
_symmetry.space_group_name_H-M   'P 1'
#
loop_
_entity.id
_entity.type
_entity.pdbx_description
1 polymer ?
#
loop_
_entity_poly.entity_id
_entity_poly.type
_entity_poly.pdbx_seq_one_letter_code
_entity_poly.pdbx_strand_id
1 'polypeptide(L)'
;MARPCDEEALVALQKAIQLEQEGQAFYRRAAERTANPKGAATFRSLAEDEVLHEKILRRQMEALTEGEGWCVLDEVGEAEGDLPASLFPRGEEGLRKAVSPEASDLDALLFALQIESQSYNFYREQALRTEDPAGRRMYQHLARAEQGHFDLLMLNYEHLTTTGMWPS
;
A
#
# COMPACT_ATOMS: atom_id res chain seq x y z
N MET A 1 21.86 12.85 -19.81
CA MET A 1 21.28 11.52 -20.08
C MET A 1 21.28 10.79 -18.76
N ALA A 2 20.12 10.34 -18.29
CA ALA A 2 20.02 9.55 -17.06
C ALA A 2 20.75 8.22 -17.27
N ARG A 3 21.27 7.60 -16.21
CA ARG A 3 21.92 6.29 -16.34
C ARG A 3 20.85 5.22 -16.59
N PRO A 4 21.15 4.09 -17.26
CA PRO A 4 20.17 3.02 -17.51
C PRO A 4 19.48 2.50 -16.23
N CYS A 5 20.20 2.47 -15.10
CA CYS A 5 19.66 2.10 -13.79
C CYS A 5 18.64 3.15 -13.26
N ASP A 6 18.81 4.42 -13.62
CA ASP A 6 17.90 5.50 -13.24
C ASP A 6 16.58 5.39 -14.04
N GLU A 7 16.61 4.95 -15.30
CA GLU A 7 15.40 4.74 -16.12
C GLU A 7 14.50 3.63 -15.53
N GLU A 8 15.08 2.49 -15.12
CA GLU A 8 14.33 1.42 -14.47
C GLU A 8 13.73 1.89 -13.12
N ALA A 9 14.50 2.65 -12.34
CA ALA A 9 14.04 3.23 -11.08
C ALA A 9 12.85 4.20 -11.29
N LEU A 10 12.91 5.04 -12.31
CA LEU A 10 11.84 5.97 -12.65
C LEU A 10 10.55 5.23 -13.09
N VAL A 11 10.66 4.15 -13.86
CA VAL A 11 9.51 3.30 -14.23
C VAL A 11 8.89 2.65 -12.98
N ALA A 12 9.72 2.16 -12.05
CA ALA A 12 9.24 1.59 -10.80
C ALA A 12 8.51 2.64 -9.93
N LEU A 13 9.06 3.85 -9.81
CA LEU A 13 8.43 4.94 -9.07
C LEU A 13 7.13 5.42 -9.72
N GLN A 14 7.07 5.47 -11.06
CA GLN A 14 5.84 5.80 -11.79
C GLN A 14 4.73 4.78 -11.46
N LYS A 15 5.07 3.49 -11.45
CA LYS A 15 4.12 2.42 -11.09
C LYS A 15 3.73 2.49 -9.61
N ALA A 16 4.66 2.76 -8.71
CA ALA A 16 4.38 2.98 -7.29
C ALA A 16 3.32 4.08 -7.09
N ILE A 17 3.56 5.25 -7.69
CA ILE A 17 2.63 6.40 -7.63
C ILE A 17 1.25 6.02 -8.14
N GLN A 18 1.17 5.22 -9.21
CA GLN A 18 -0.12 4.76 -9.72
C GLN A 18 -0.85 3.86 -8.71
N LEU A 19 -0.15 2.93 -8.04
CA LEU A 19 -0.74 2.09 -7.00
C LEU A 19 -1.31 2.94 -5.85
N GLU A 20 -0.55 3.93 -5.37
CA GLU A 20 -1.00 4.86 -4.32
C GLU A 20 -2.25 5.64 -4.72
N GLN A 21 -2.30 6.14 -5.96
CA GLN A 21 -3.45 6.88 -6.47
C GLN A 21 -4.69 6.00 -6.61
N GLU A 22 -4.52 4.74 -7.04
CA GLU A 22 -5.60 3.77 -7.15
C GLU A 22 -6.13 3.39 -5.76
N GLY A 23 -5.25 3.13 -4.79
CA GLY A 23 -5.57 2.88 -3.38
C GLY A 23 -6.33 4.06 -2.76
N GLN A 24 -5.79 5.26 -2.86
CA GLN A 24 -6.41 6.50 -2.37
C GLN A 24 -7.82 6.70 -2.94
N ALA A 25 -7.98 6.57 -4.27
CA ALA A 25 -9.26 6.75 -4.94
C ALA A 25 -10.28 5.70 -4.51
N PHE A 26 -9.85 4.46 -4.32
CA PHE A 26 -10.69 3.41 -3.78
C PHE A 26 -11.12 3.73 -2.34
N TYR A 27 -10.19 4.06 -1.46
CA TYR A 27 -10.47 4.30 -0.05
C TYR A 27 -11.40 5.50 0.19
N ARG A 28 -11.26 6.58 -0.58
CA ARG A 28 -12.21 7.70 -0.53
C ARG A 28 -13.63 7.25 -0.87
N ARG A 29 -13.79 6.44 -1.92
CA ARG A 29 -15.11 5.92 -2.32
C ARG A 29 -15.68 4.93 -1.31
N ALA A 30 -14.83 4.09 -0.72
CA ALA A 30 -15.22 3.15 0.32
C ALA A 30 -15.73 3.91 1.56
N ALA A 31 -15.02 4.95 1.98
CA ALA A 31 -15.41 5.80 3.11
C ALA A 31 -16.76 6.51 2.90
N GLU A 32 -17.08 6.94 1.68
CA GLU A 32 -18.37 7.56 1.34
C GLU A 32 -19.54 6.58 1.38
N ARG A 33 -19.28 5.28 1.13
CA ARG A 33 -20.31 4.25 0.99
C ARG A 33 -20.53 3.43 2.26
N THR A 34 -19.55 3.35 3.13
CA THR A 34 -19.66 2.61 4.39
C THR A 34 -20.55 3.37 5.38
N ALA A 35 -21.68 2.76 5.73
CA ALA A 35 -22.65 3.35 6.66
C ALA A 35 -22.12 3.42 8.10
N ASN A 36 -21.23 2.50 8.48
CA ASN A 36 -20.64 2.49 9.82
C ASN A 36 -19.62 3.64 9.97
N PRO A 37 -19.79 4.57 10.93
CA PRO A 37 -18.88 5.70 11.09
C PRO A 37 -17.41 5.33 11.33
N LYS A 38 -17.14 4.20 12.01
CA LYS A 38 -15.78 3.72 12.25
C LYS A 38 -15.17 3.12 10.99
N GLY A 39 -15.90 2.28 10.27
CA GLY A 39 -15.43 1.75 8.99
C GLY A 39 -15.13 2.86 7.99
N ALA A 40 -16.01 3.86 7.90
CA ALA A 40 -15.76 5.05 7.09
C ALA A 40 -14.54 5.85 7.57
N ALA A 41 -14.28 5.93 8.88
CA ALA A 41 -13.10 6.58 9.42
C ALA A 41 -11.81 5.80 9.11
N THR A 42 -11.84 4.47 9.19
CA THR A 42 -10.72 3.60 8.80
C THR A 42 -10.34 3.84 7.34
N PHE A 43 -11.30 3.80 6.42
CA PHE A 43 -11.02 4.06 5.01
C PHE A 43 -10.55 5.50 4.75
N ARG A 44 -11.03 6.50 5.50
CA ARG A 44 -10.48 7.87 5.39
C ARG A 44 -9.01 7.94 5.82
N SER A 45 -8.66 7.29 6.94
CA SER A 45 -7.28 7.25 7.42
C SER A 45 -6.37 6.61 6.38
N LEU A 46 -6.75 5.44 5.84
CA LEU A 46 -5.99 4.78 4.78
C LEU A 46 -5.81 5.69 3.57
N ALA A 47 -6.87 6.38 3.11
CA ALA A 47 -6.75 7.34 2.01
C ALA A 47 -5.83 8.53 2.29
N GLU A 48 -5.65 8.91 3.56
CA GLU A 48 -4.70 9.95 3.97
C GLU A 48 -3.27 9.42 3.97
N ASP A 49 -3.07 8.18 4.39
CA ASP A 49 -1.77 7.51 4.36
C ASP A 49 -1.23 7.34 2.92
N GLU A 50 -2.08 6.93 1.96
CA GLU A 50 -1.69 6.82 0.54
C GLU A 50 -1.23 8.17 -0.07
N VAL A 51 -1.74 9.30 0.44
CA VAL A 51 -1.26 10.64 0.02
C VAL A 51 0.16 10.89 0.49
N LEU A 52 0.48 10.45 1.70
CA LEU A 52 1.82 10.58 2.28
C LEU A 52 2.79 9.67 1.54
N HIS A 53 2.38 8.45 1.21
CA HIS A 53 3.15 7.52 0.38
C HIS A 53 3.44 8.10 -1.01
N GLU A 54 2.43 8.63 -1.70
CA GLU A 54 2.61 9.28 -3.00
C GLU A 54 3.61 10.44 -2.91
N LYS A 55 3.55 11.25 -1.85
CA LYS A 55 4.47 12.38 -1.64
C LYS A 55 5.92 11.90 -1.49
N ILE A 56 6.15 10.83 -0.73
CA ILE A 56 7.47 10.19 -0.57
C ILE A 56 8.01 9.75 -1.94
N LEU A 57 7.20 9.04 -2.72
CA LEU A 57 7.57 8.52 -4.04
C LEU A 57 7.87 9.64 -5.05
N ARG A 58 7.04 10.67 -5.09
CA ARG A 58 7.24 11.84 -5.96
C ARG A 58 8.54 12.56 -5.64
N ARG A 59 8.90 12.68 -4.36
CA ARG A 59 10.15 13.32 -3.96
C ARG A 59 11.37 12.54 -4.48
N GLN A 60 11.33 11.21 -4.44
CA GLN A 60 12.41 10.38 -5.01
C GLN A 60 12.46 10.47 -6.54
N MET A 61 11.30 10.48 -7.20
CA MET A 61 11.23 10.60 -8.65
C MET A 61 11.79 11.94 -9.15
N GLU A 62 11.51 13.03 -8.45
CA GLU A 62 12.07 14.36 -8.72
C GLU A 62 13.59 14.34 -8.61
N ALA A 63 14.13 13.86 -7.48
CA ALA A 63 15.58 13.80 -7.24
C ALA A 63 16.33 12.96 -8.29
N LEU A 64 15.77 11.82 -8.69
CA LEU A 64 16.36 10.98 -9.75
C LEU A 64 16.29 11.65 -11.12
N THR A 65 15.22 12.38 -11.42
CA THR A 65 15.07 13.13 -12.68
C THR A 65 16.07 14.29 -12.77
N GLU A 66 16.35 14.94 -11.64
CA GLU A 66 17.34 16.02 -11.52
C GLU A 66 18.80 15.52 -11.47
N GLY A 67 18.99 14.20 -11.34
CA GLY A 67 20.30 13.56 -11.27
C GLY A 67 20.96 13.63 -9.89
N GLU A 68 20.20 13.98 -8.85
CA GLU A 68 20.65 14.03 -7.45
C GLU A 68 20.83 12.62 -6.86
N GLY A 69 20.22 11.61 -7.47
CA GLY A 69 20.18 10.24 -6.95
C GLY A 69 19.05 10.04 -5.95
N TRP A 70 19.06 8.90 -5.24
CA TRP A 70 18.08 8.63 -4.20
C TRP A 70 18.34 9.52 -2.97
N CYS A 71 17.28 10.17 -2.48
CA CYS A 71 17.35 10.99 -1.27
C CYS A 71 17.16 10.15 -0.01
N VAL A 72 17.89 10.48 1.05
CA VAL A 72 17.53 10.05 2.40
C VAL A 72 16.37 10.92 2.88
N LEU A 73 15.29 10.28 3.32
CA LEU A 73 14.12 10.98 3.87
C LEU A 73 14.10 10.74 5.38
N ASP A 74 14.14 11.82 6.17
CA ASP A 74 14.06 11.73 7.64
C ASP A 74 12.71 11.15 8.12
N GLU A 75 11.68 11.27 7.27
CA GLU A 75 10.33 10.71 7.48
C GLU A 75 10.33 9.16 7.35
N VAL A 76 11.35 8.59 6.70
CA VAL A 76 11.54 7.14 6.55
C VAL A 76 12.41 6.63 7.70
N GLY A 77 11.76 6.07 8.72
CA GLY A 77 12.44 5.45 9.86
C GLY A 77 13.31 4.24 9.49
N GLU A 78 14.14 3.78 10.43
CA GLU A 78 14.94 2.56 10.25
C GLU A 78 14.03 1.34 10.07
N ALA A 79 14.20 0.62 8.97
CA ALA A 79 13.48 -0.62 8.69
C ALA A 79 14.34 -1.81 9.13
N GLU A 80 14.11 -2.33 10.34
CA GLU A 80 14.80 -3.54 10.84
C GLU A 80 13.99 -4.82 10.62
N GLY A 81 14.68 -5.91 10.21
CA GLY A 81 14.11 -7.25 10.04
C GLY A 81 13.66 -7.59 8.62
N ASP A 82 13.44 -8.87 8.33
CA ASP A 82 13.03 -9.32 7.00
C ASP A 82 11.53 -9.08 6.73
N LEU A 83 11.20 -8.72 5.49
CA LEU A 83 9.81 -8.63 5.03
C LEU A 83 9.26 -10.04 4.75
N PRO A 84 8.07 -10.41 5.23
CA PRO A 84 7.47 -11.71 4.91
C PRO A 84 7.28 -11.93 3.40
N ALA A 85 7.39 -13.19 2.97
CA ALA A 85 7.23 -13.55 1.56
C ALA A 85 5.78 -13.43 1.05
N SER A 86 4.80 -13.41 1.95
CA SER A 86 3.38 -13.22 1.66
C SER A 86 2.67 -12.64 2.88
N LEU A 87 1.71 -11.74 2.67
CA LEU A 87 0.84 -11.24 3.73
C LEU A 87 -0.31 -12.19 4.06
N PHE A 88 -0.66 -13.12 3.16
CA PHE A 88 -1.73 -14.09 3.41
C PHE A 88 -1.18 -15.36 4.09
N PRO A 89 -1.37 -15.55 5.41
CA PRO A 89 -0.84 -16.72 6.11
C PRO A 89 -1.47 -18.06 5.67
N ARG A 90 -2.60 -18.03 4.96
CA ARG A 90 -3.33 -19.22 4.47
C ARG A 90 -3.57 -19.23 2.95
N GLY A 91 -2.89 -18.35 2.19
CA GLY A 91 -3.04 -18.22 0.74
C GLY A 91 -4.23 -17.35 0.28
N GLU A 92 -4.21 -16.95 -0.99
CA GLU A 92 -5.14 -15.99 -1.62
C GLU A 92 -6.51 -16.60 -2.00
N GLU A 93 -6.72 -17.89 -1.74
CA GLU A 93 -7.84 -18.67 -2.30
C GLU A 93 -9.22 -18.20 -1.80
N GLY A 94 -9.26 -17.52 -0.65
CA GLY A 94 -10.45 -16.89 -0.09
C GLY A 94 -10.90 -15.60 -0.79
N LEU A 95 -10.02 -14.92 -1.54
CA LEU A 95 -10.29 -13.63 -2.19
C LEU A 95 -11.07 -13.77 -3.50
N ARG A 96 -11.07 -14.95 -4.14
CA ARG A 96 -11.58 -15.17 -5.51
C ARG A 96 -13.11 -15.04 -5.68
N LYS A 97 -13.83 -14.50 -4.70
CA LYS A 97 -15.29 -14.32 -4.75
C LYS A 97 -15.70 -12.94 -4.24
N ALA A 98 -15.35 -11.87 -4.94
CA ALA A 98 -15.99 -10.57 -4.75
C ALA A 98 -15.76 -9.66 -5.97
N VAL A 99 -16.73 -9.63 -6.89
CA VAL A 99 -16.94 -8.47 -7.79
C VAL A 99 -18.44 -8.40 -8.12
N SER A 100 -19.20 -7.53 -7.43
CA SER A 100 -20.56 -7.13 -7.86
C SER A 100 -20.85 -5.67 -7.47
N PRO A 101 -21.66 -4.91 -8.23
CA PRO A 101 -22.00 -3.51 -7.95
C PRO A 101 -22.87 -3.28 -6.70
N GLU A 102 -23.38 -4.33 -6.06
CA GLU A 102 -24.06 -4.28 -4.74
C GLU A 102 -23.10 -4.51 -3.55
N ALA A 103 -21.80 -4.24 -3.72
CA ALA A 103 -20.73 -4.57 -2.78
C ALA A 103 -21.06 -4.23 -1.32
N SER A 104 -21.06 -5.26 -0.48
CA SER A 104 -21.16 -5.16 0.97
C SER A 104 -19.87 -4.59 1.58
N ASP A 105 -19.90 -4.18 2.85
CA ASP A 105 -18.69 -3.77 3.58
C ASP A 105 -17.60 -4.87 3.53
N LEU A 106 -17.99 -6.15 3.43
CA LEU A 106 -17.07 -7.27 3.27
C LEU A 106 -16.38 -7.28 1.90
N ASP A 107 -17.10 -6.97 0.83
CA ASP A 107 -16.52 -6.89 -0.52
C ASP A 107 -15.52 -5.74 -0.61
N ALA A 108 -15.83 -4.61 0.03
CA ALA A 108 -14.91 -3.48 0.14
C ALA A 108 -13.63 -3.86 0.89
N LEU A 109 -13.74 -4.60 2.00
CA LEU A 109 -12.58 -5.06 2.75
C LEU A 109 -11.74 -6.09 1.98
N LEU A 110 -12.38 -7.02 1.26
CA LEU A 110 -11.66 -7.99 0.42
C LEU A 110 -10.87 -7.30 -0.69
N PHE A 111 -11.48 -6.29 -1.33
CA PHE A 111 -10.78 -5.52 -2.36
C PHE A 111 -9.65 -4.68 -1.77
N ALA A 112 -9.86 -4.07 -0.60
CA ALA A 112 -8.81 -3.36 0.14
C ALA A 112 -7.60 -4.27 0.43
N LEU A 113 -7.84 -5.48 0.97
CA LEU A 113 -6.80 -6.47 1.22
C LEU A 113 -6.01 -6.84 -0.04
N GLN A 114 -6.68 -6.88 -1.19
CA GLN A 114 -6.03 -7.14 -2.48
C GLN A 114 -5.17 -5.96 -2.94
N ILE A 115 -5.60 -4.71 -2.72
CA ILE A 115 -4.78 -3.52 -2.99
C ILE A 115 -3.51 -3.57 -2.14
N GLU A 116 -3.66 -3.70 -0.82
CA GLU A 116 -2.53 -3.73 0.11
C GLU A 116 -1.53 -4.83 -0.20
N SER A 117 -2.03 -6.03 -0.52
CA SER A 117 -1.15 -7.14 -0.88
C SER A 117 -0.38 -6.89 -2.18
N GLN A 118 -1.00 -6.24 -3.17
CA GLN A 118 -0.33 -5.88 -4.43
C GLN A 118 0.75 -4.81 -4.20
N SER A 119 0.44 -3.75 -3.47
CA SER A 119 1.38 -2.67 -3.12
C SER A 119 2.55 -3.22 -2.29
N TYR A 120 2.24 -4.02 -1.27
CA TYR A 120 3.24 -4.73 -0.46
C TYR A 120 4.22 -5.56 -1.29
N ASN A 121 3.69 -6.44 -2.15
CA ASN A 121 4.53 -7.32 -2.97
C ASN A 121 5.39 -6.51 -3.94
N PHE A 122 4.83 -5.44 -4.50
CA PHE A 122 5.55 -4.55 -5.38
C PHE A 122 6.72 -3.86 -4.64
N TYR A 123 6.47 -3.27 -3.48
CA TYR A 123 7.51 -2.61 -2.69
C TYR A 123 8.58 -3.57 -2.18
N ARG A 124 8.19 -4.76 -1.72
CA ARG A 124 9.14 -5.81 -1.36
C ARG A 124 10.04 -6.18 -2.54
N GLU A 125 9.47 -6.36 -3.73
CA GLU A 125 10.26 -6.67 -4.94
C GLU A 125 11.23 -5.53 -5.29
N GLN A 126 10.77 -4.28 -5.27
CA GLN A 126 11.64 -3.14 -5.58
C GLN A 126 12.76 -2.95 -4.55
N ALA A 127 12.51 -3.21 -3.27
CA ALA A 127 13.54 -3.19 -2.23
C ALA A 127 14.66 -4.22 -2.50
N LEU A 128 14.32 -5.39 -3.06
CA LEU A 128 15.28 -6.44 -3.43
C LEU A 128 16.06 -6.10 -4.71
N ARG A 129 15.44 -5.36 -5.64
CA ARG A 129 16.02 -5.05 -6.95
C ARG A 129 16.91 -3.82 -6.93
N THR A 130 16.62 -2.83 -6.09
CA THR A 130 17.43 -1.61 -6.03
C THR A 130 18.78 -1.87 -5.37
N GLU A 131 19.84 -1.37 -6.01
CA GLU A 131 21.20 -1.39 -5.45
C GLU A 131 21.42 -0.25 -4.45
N ASP A 132 20.65 0.84 -4.57
CA ASP A 132 20.79 2.04 -3.76
C ASP A 132 20.24 1.81 -2.33
N PRO A 133 21.05 2.06 -1.28
CA PRO A 133 20.61 1.88 0.11
C PRO A 133 19.45 2.80 0.53
N ALA A 134 19.38 4.03 0.03
CA ALA A 134 18.29 4.95 0.34
C ALA A 134 16.99 4.52 -0.35
N GLY A 135 17.07 4.13 -1.63
CA GLY A 135 15.95 3.53 -2.34
C GLY A 135 15.44 2.24 -1.67
N ARG A 136 16.36 1.38 -1.22
CA ARG A 136 16.01 0.15 -0.48
C ARG A 136 15.26 0.45 0.80
N ARG A 137 15.74 1.40 1.60
CA ARG A 137 15.10 1.81 2.86
C ARG A 137 13.69 2.36 2.62
N MET A 138 13.53 3.23 1.63
CA MET A 138 12.21 3.76 1.28
C MET A 138 11.23 2.65 0.88
N TYR A 139 11.62 1.73 -0.01
CA TYR A 139 10.73 0.63 -0.40
C TYR A 139 10.42 -0.33 0.75
N GLN A 140 11.37 -0.60 1.65
CA GLN A 140 11.11 -1.39 2.85
C GLN A 140 10.14 -0.70 3.81
N HIS A 141 10.23 0.62 3.94
CA HIS A 141 9.30 1.40 4.75
C HIS A 141 7.88 1.34 4.20
N LEU A 142 7.70 1.60 2.89
CA LEU A 142 6.39 1.50 2.24
C LEU A 142 5.83 0.08 2.34
N ALA A 143 6.63 -0.97 2.09
CA ALA A 143 6.19 -2.34 2.29
C ALA A 143 5.71 -2.61 3.73
N ARG A 144 6.33 -2.02 4.75
CA ARG A 144 5.84 -2.18 6.14
C ARG A 144 4.55 -1.42 6.40
N ALA A 145 4.38 -0.25 5.79
CA ALA A 145 3.13 0.50 5.86
C ALA A 145 1.97 -0.33 5.29
N GLU A 146 2.12 -0.87 4.08
CA GLU A 146 1.07 -1.70 3.46
C GLU A 146 0.80 -3.00 4.22
N GLN A 147 1.83 -3.58 4.84
CA GLN A 147 1.63 -4.70 5.76
C GLN A 147 0.76 -4.29 6.96
N GLY A 148 1.00 -3.12 7.54
CA GLY A 148 0.20 -2.59 8.65
C GLY A 148 -1.25 -2.31 8.24
N HIS A 149 -1.45 -1.72 7.05
CA HIS A 149 -2.78 -1.51 6.47
C HIS A 149 -3.51 -2.84 6.26
N PHE A 150 -2.83 -3.83 5.67
CA PHE A 150 -3.34 -5.17 5.46
C PHE A 150 -3.78 -5.83 6.77
N ASP A 151 -2.94 -5.78 7.81
CA ASP A 151 -3.25 -6.39 9.11
C ASP A 151 -4.49 -5.74 9.75
N LEU A 152 -4.61 -4.41 9.65
CA LEU A 152 -5.79 -3.66 10.11
C LEU A 152 -7.07 -4.09 9.35
N LEU A 153 -6.98 -4.18 8.02
CA LEU A 153 -8.11 -4.59 7.18
C LEU A 153 -8.51 -6.04 7.43
N MET A 154 -7.54 -6.93 7.65
CA MET A 154 -7.79 -8.33 7.92
C MET A 154 -8.50 -8.49 9.26
N LEU A 155 -8.07 -7.75 10.29
CA LEU A 155 -8.75 -7.72 11.58
C LEU A 155 -10.22 -7.28 11.44
N ASN A 156 -10.48 -6.23 10.65
CA ASN A 156 -11.84 -5.76 10.39
C ASN A 156 -12.68 -6.79 9.63
N TYR A 157 -12.09 -7.45 8.63
CA TYR A 157 -12.72 -8.51 7.86
C TYR A 157 -13.10 -9.71 8.74
N GLU A 158 -12.16 -10.21 9.55
CA GLU A 158 -12.41 -11.32 10.49
C GLU A 158 -13.49 -10.96 11.51
N HIS A 159 -13.49 -9.72 12.00
CA HIS A 159 -14.51 -9.26 12.93
C HIS A 159 -15.90 -9.22 12.27
N LEU A 160 -16.03 -8.60 11.09
CA LEU A 160 -17.30 -8.52 10.36
C LEU A 160 -17.85 -9.89 9.96
N THR A 161 -16.98 -10.80 9.51
CA THR A 161 -17.40 -12.17 9.16
C THR A 161 -17.84 -12.99 10.38
N THR A 162 -17.30 -12.69 11.56
CA THR A 162 -17.65 -13.40 12.80
C THR A 162 -18.87 -12.81 13.50
N THR A 163 -18.98 -11.48 13.56
CA THR A 163 -19.99 -10.78 14.39
C THR A 163 -21.08 -10.09 13.58
N GLY A 164 -20.89 -9.91 12.27
CA GLY A 164 -21.78 -9.13 11.40
C GLY A 164 -21.72 -7.62 11.64
N MET A 165 -20.80 -7.13 12.47
CA MET A 165 -20.65 -5.72 12.81
C MET A 165 -19.18 -5.28 12.72
N TRP A 166 -18.92 -3.98 12.63
CA TRP A 166 -17.56 -3.43 12.74
C TRP A 166 -17.08 -3.47 14.21
N PRO A 167 -15.76 -3.59 14.46
CA PRO A 167 -15.22 -3.63 15.81
C PRO A 167 -15.53 -2.36 16.62
N SER A 168 -15.84 -2.58 17.90
CA SER A 168 -16.19 -1.55 18.90
C SER A 168 -14.97 -0.89 19.51
#